data_AF-A0A7R9U7I4-F1
#
_entry.id   AF-A0A7R9U7I4-F1
#
_cell.length_a   1.000
_cell.length_b   1.000
_cell.length_c   1.000
_cell.angle_alpha   90.00
_cell.angle_beta   90.00
_cell.angle_gamma   90.00
#
_symmetry.space_group_name_H-M   'P 1'
#
loop_
_entity.id
_entity.type
_entity.pdbx_description
1 polymer ?
#
loop_
_entity_poly.entity_id
_entity_poly.type
_entity_poly.pdbx_seq_one_letter_code
_entity_poly.pdbx_strand_id
1 'polypeptide(L)'
;RHADLYYAFQRIRSFTSDPFTSLLPEVLFQVARYIINCLGSSPAPYGISRVHTLYTLAKQAKALGAYKFARFAYQKLQQLKVPSRWQDQIDFDMLAIQAKPMRDNPELLSVCYRCGETNKSLLNMDGDMCSSCLHPFIRSFINFDILPLVEFVPEDRISEEEALELIRSAPPAASDRASHDSKWHETRGDGADFLTLGEDGKSGVTGIHGAVDDSTDLFSQCVNSALDKQEYTNRYCPVVVDARTLTSLRRDEVFVTRMAVPPERAGDVLPAVGGKGKDGAFIGRLRYYKNMLAGIHVALSQPCGRFAHEEEFEYAYLKEGGCPFSRVKDLGDYSSV
;
A
#
# COMPACT_ATOMS: atom_id res chain seq x y z
N ARG A 1 14.55 5.41 -5.15
CA ARG A 1 13.79 6.57 -5.71
C ARG A 1 14.08 6.76 -7.19
N HIS A 2 15.29 7.16 -7.62
CA HIS A 2 15.57 7.30 -9.07
C HIS A 2 15.38 6.00 -9.87
N ALA A 3 15.88 4.86 -9.38
CA ALA A 3 15.68 3.56 -10.01
C ALA A 3 14.19 3.21 -10.20
N ASP A 4 13.37 3.49 -9.18
CA ASP A 4 11.92 3.26 -9.17
C ASP A 4 11.22 4.06 -10.28
N LEU A 5 11.61 5.33 -10.44
CA LEU A 5 11.09 6.21 -11.47
C LEU A 5 11.49 5.75 -12.88
N TYR A 6 12.73 5.29 -13.08
CA TYR A 6 13.15 4.74 -14.38
C TYR A 6 12.42 3.44 -14.71
N TYR A 7 12.24 2.57 -13.72
CA TYR A 7 11.50 1.32 -13.89
C TYR A 7 10.04 1.58 -14.26
N ALA A 8 9.38 2.51 -13.57
CA ALA A 8 8.05 2.97 -13.91
C ALA A 8 8.00 3.60 -15.32
N PHE A 9 8.96 4.48 -15.63
CA PHE A 9 9.00 5.18 -16.91
C PHE A 9 9.26 4.27 -18.11
N GLN A 10 10.00 3.17 -17.93
CA GLN A 10 10.23 2.19 -18.99
C GLN A 10 8.90 1.67 -19.57
N ARG A 11 7.89 1.42 -18.72
CA ARG A 11 6.58 0.93 -19.16
C ARG A 11 5.79 1.97 -19.96
N ILE A 12 5.87 3.24 -19.53
CA ILE A 12 5.28 4.36 -20.27
C ILE A 12 5.97 4.56 -21.62
N ARG A 13 7.29 4.42 -21.64
CA ARG A 13 8.07 4.55 -22.86
C ARG A 13 7.71 3.43 -23.85
N SER A 14 7.63 2.18 -23.42
CA SER A 14 7.16 1.07 -24.26
C SER A 14 5.76 1.33 -24.81
N PHE A 15 4.81 1.80 -24.00
CA PHE A 15 3.46 2.15 -24.47
C PHE A 15 3.44 3.25 -25.54
N THR A 16 4.40 4.18 -25.53
CA THR A 16 4.44 5.33 -26.44
C THR A 16 5.34 5.10 -27.66
N SER A 17 6.27 4.15 -27.61
CA SER A 17 7.09 3.73 -28.74
C SER A 17 6.47 2.59 -29.53
N ASP A 18 5.79 1.67 -28.85
CA ASP A 18 5.36 0.41 -29.43
C ASP A 18 3.88 0.51 -29.86
N PRO A 19 3.50 -0.02 -31.04
CA PRO A 19 2.13 0.07 -31.54
C PRO A 19 1.13 -0.77 -30.74
N PHE A 20 1.61 -1.77 -30.00
CA PHE A 20 0.80 -2.66 -29.17
C PHE A 20 1.40 -2.75 -27.78
N THR A 21 0.54 -2.72 -26.77
CA THR A 21 0.91 -2.92 -25.37
C THR A 21 0.18 -4.15 -24.84
N SER A 22 0.87 -4.99 -24.08
CA SER A 22 0.24 -6.04 -23.28
C SER A 22 -0.21 -5.55 -21.90
N LEU A 23 0.05 -4.28 -21.58
CA LEU A 23 -0.30 -3.69 -20.29
C LEU A 23 -1.75 -3.20 -20.30
N LEU A 24 -2.46 -3.49 -19.22
CA LEU A 24 -3.81 -2.99 -18.98
C LEU A 24 -3.83 -1.44 -18.84
N PRO A 25 -4.90 -0.77 -19.30
CA PRO A 25 -5.09 0.67 -19.12
C PRO A 25 -4.92 1.16 -17.68
N GLU A 26 -5.39 0.36 -16.73
CA GLU A 26 -5.34 0.62 -15.28
C GLU A 26 -3.90 0.67 -14.79
N VAL A 27 -3.06 -0.30 -15.18
CA VAL A 27 -1.64 -0.34 -14.82
C VAL A 27 -0.92 0.89 -15.37
N LEU A 28 -1.17 1.26 -16.63
CA LEU A 28 -0.56 2.45 -17.24
C LEU A 28 -1.00 3.74 -16.53
N PHE A 29 -2.26 3.82 -16.12
CA PHE A 29 -2.77 4.93 -15.33
C PHE A 29 -2.08 5.02 -13.97
N GLN A 30 -1.95 3.91 -13.25
CA GLN A 30 -1.30 3.88 -11.94
C GLN A 30 0.19 4.21 -12.00
N VAL A 31 0.90 3.66 -12.98
CA VAL A 31 2.32 3.97 -13.24
C VAL A 31 2.49 5.46 -13.53
N ALA A 32 1.66 6.03 -14.42
CA ALA A 32 1.76 7.44 -14.76
C ALA A 32 1.40 8.35 -13.58
N ARG A 33 0.39 7.97 -12.78
CA ARG A 33 0.01 8.65 -11.54
C ARG A 33 1.17 8.64 -10.53
N TYR A 34 1.79 7.49 -10.31
CA TYR A 34 2.93 7.33 -9.42
C TYR A 34 4.08 8.26 -9.80
N ILE A 35 4.45 8.29 -11.09
CA ILE A 35 5.53 9.16 -11.57
C ILE A 35 5.16 10.64 -11.37
N ILE A 36 3.93 11.05 -11.69
CA ILE A 36 3.52 12.46 -11.54
C ILE A 36 3.50 12.89 -10.07
N ASN A 37 3.00 12.04 -9.16
CA ASN A 37 2.99 12.33 -7.72
C ASN A 37 4.41 12.36 -7.15
N CYS A 38 5.29 11.46 -7.58
CA CYS A 38 6.68 11.45 -7.14
C CYS A 38 7.52 12.59 -7.72
N LEU A 39 7.20 13.05 -8.95
CA LEU A 39 7.85 14.20 -9.55
C LEU A 39 7.33 15.51 -8.96
N GLY A 40 6.05 15.59 -8.59
CA GLY A 40 5.39 16.79 -8.09
C GLY A 40 5.80 18.03 -8.89
N SER A 41 6.32 19.02 -8.16
CA SER A 41 6.91 20.26 -8.69
C SER A 41 8.41 20.17 -9.01
N SER A 42 9.08 19.07 -8.69
CA SER A 42 10.51 18.88 -8.95
C SER A 42 10.81 18.64 -10.44
N PRO A 43 12.01 19.04 -10.91
CA PRO A 43 12.43 18.75 -12.27
C PRO A 43 12.55 17.23 -12.47
N ALA A 44 12.13 16.75 -13.64
CA ALA A 44 12.25 15.33 -13.95
C ALA A 44 13.73 14.93 -14.09
N PRO A 45 14.13 13.77 -13.54
CA PRO A 45 15.46 13.21 -13.73
C PRO A 45 15.79 12.99 -15.22
N TYR A 46 17.09 12.99 -15.55
CA TYR A 46 17.58 12.84 -16.92
C TYR A 46 17.00 11.58 -17.60
N GLY A 47 16.33 11.75 -18.75
CA GLY A 47 15.75 10.64 -19.51
C GLY A 47 14.29 10.30 -19.17
N ILE A 48 13.70 10.91 -18.13
CA ILE A 48 12.26 10.82 -17.85
C ILE A 48 11.55 12.00 -18.51
N SER A 49 10.71 11.72 -19.50
CA SER A 49 9.94 12.76 -20.20
C SER A 49 8.58 12.98 -19.53
N ARG A 50 8.39 14.15 -18.91
CA ARG A 50 7.08 14.56 -18.35
C ARG A 50 5.97 14.55 -19.41
N VAL A 51 6.31 14.85 -20.67
CA VAL A 51 5.35 14.87 -21.78
C VAL A 51 4.80 13.46 -22.05
N HIS A 52 5.66 12.44 -22.07
CA HIS A 52 5.24 11.05 -22.30
C HIS A 52 4.38 10.52 -21.15
N THR A 53 4.76 10.86 -19.90
CA THR A 53 3.99 10.50 -18.71
C THR A 53 2.62 11.18 -18.69
N LEU A 54 2.56 12.49 -18.95
CA LEU A 54 1.30 13.23 -18.97
C LEU A 54 0.40 12.81 -20.14
N TYR A 55 0.96 12.53 -21.32
CA TYR A 55 0.20 12.03 -22.47
C TYR A 55 -0.46 10.68 -22.17
N THR A 56 0.32 9.75 -21.63
CA THR A 56 -0.19 8.43 -21.23
C THR A 56 -1.23 8.58 -20.13
N LEU A 57 -0.97 9.40 -19.11
CA LEU A 57 -1.93 9.67 -18.05
C LEU A 57 -3.24 10.22 -18.60
N ALA A 58 -3.20 11.24 -19.46
CA ALA A 58 -4.38 11.90 -19.97
C ALA A 58 -5.25 10.96 -20.84
N LYS A 59 -4.59 10.13 -21.66
CA LYS A 59 -5.25 9.11 -22.49
C LYS A 59 -5.93 8.04 -21.64
N GLN A 60 -5.23 7.48 -20.65
CA GLN A 60 -5.80 6.45 -19.78
C GLN A 60 -6.84 7.01 -18.81
N ALA A 61 -6.63 8.20 -18.25
CA ALA A 61 -7.60 8.88 -17.40
C ALA A 61 -8.93 9.12 -18.14
N LYS A 62 -8.87 9.50 -19.42
CA LYS A 62 -10.06 9.63 -20.26
C LYS A 62 -10.76 8.28 -20.48
N ALA A 63 -10.00 7.21 -20.75
CA ALA A 63 -10.55 5.88 -20.97
C ALA A 63 -11.24 5.30 -19.72
N LEU A 64 -10.65 5.52 -18.54
CA LEU A 64 -11.14 5.01 -17.25
C LEU A 64 -12.21 5.91 -16.59
N GLY A 65 -12.60 7.01 -17.25
CA GLY A 65 -13.64 7.92 -16.75
C GLY A 65 -13.20 8.94 -15.68
N ALA A 66 -11.89 9.11 -15.46
CA ALA A 66 -11.33 10.19 -14.64
C ALA A 66 -11.24 11.52 -15.41
N TYR A 67 -12.40 12.11 -15.70
CA TYR A 67 -12.48 13.27 -16.61
C TYR A 67 -11.96 14.58 -15.99
N LYS A 68 -12.04 14.78 -14.68
CA LYS A 68 -11.48 15.98 -14.04
C LYS A 68 -9.95 15.90 -14.05
N PHE A 69 -9.40 14.74 -13.76
CA PHE A 69 -7.96 14.51 -13.80
C PHE A 69 -7.39 14.53 -15.22
N ALA A 70 -8.12 13.98 -16.21
CA ALA A 70 -7.74 14.08 -17.62
C ALA A 70 -7.63 15.53 -18.09
N ARG A 71 -8.58 16.42 -17.72
CA ARG A 71 -8.50 17.86 -18.05
C ARG A 71 -7.24 18.50 -17.49
N PHE A 72 -6.93 18.23 -16.23
CA PHE A 72 -5.72 18.74 -15.60
C PHE A 72 -4.47 18.31 -16.38
N ALA A 73 -4.40 17.01 -16.74
CA ALA A 73 -3.26 16.48 -17.49
C ALA A 73 -3.14 17.13 -18.88
N TYR A 74 -4.25 17.30 -19.60
CA TYR A 74 -4.25 17.98 -20.91
C TYR A 74 -3.87 19.46 -20.82
N GLN A 75 -4.37 20.21 -19.83
CA GLN A 75 -3.97 21.60 -19.59
C GLN A 75 -2.47 21.70 -19.30
N LYS A 76 -1.89 20.74 -18.57
CA LYS A 76 -0.45 20.67 -18.33
C LYS A 76 0.35 20.27 -19.57
N LEU A 77 -0.21 19.43 -20.46
CA LEU A 77 0.42 19.09 -21.74
C LEU A 77 0.52 20.30 -22.67
N GLN A 78 -0.48 21.19 -22.70
CA GLN A 78 -0.44 22.42 -23.49
C GLN A 78 0.70 23.37 -23.07
N GLN A 79 1.14 23.32 -21.81
CA GLN A 79 2.25 24.12 -21.30
C GLN A 79 3.63 23.55 -21.70
N LEU A 80 3.68 22.38 -22.34
CA LEU A 80 4.90 21.67 -22.69
C LEU A 80 5.03 21.48 -24.21
N LYS A 81 6.27 21.26 -24.68
CA LYS A 81 6.53 20.99 -26.09
C LYS A 81 6.17 19.54 -26.42
N VAL A 82 5.01 19.36 -27.06
CA VAL A 82 4.51 18.05 -27.50
C VAL A 82 4.92 17.77 -28.96
N PRO A 83 5.25 16.51 -29.34
CA PRO A 83 5.46 16.13 -30.74
C PRO A 83 4.22 16.39 -31.62
N SER A 84 4.42 16.88 -32.85
CA SER A 84 3.32 17.21 -33.78
C SER A 84 2.37 16.04 -34.06
N ARG A 85 2.88 14.80 -34.10
CA ARG A 85 2.06 13.57 -34.28
C ARG A 85 0.98 13.36 -33.20
N TRP A 86 1.11 13.98 -32.04
CA TRP A 86 0.16 13.83 -30.94
C TRP A 86 -0.77 15.04 -30.80
N GLN A 87 -0.50 16.15 -31.49
CA GLN A 87 -1.26 17.39 -31.36
C GLN A 87 -2.72 17.17 -31.78
N ASP A 88 -2.96 16.62 -32.97
CA ASP A 88 -4.32 16.37 -33.48
C ASP A 88 -5.14 15.47 -32.53
N GLN A 89 -4.51 14.42 -31.99
CA GLN A 89 -5.15 13.50 -31.04
C GLN A 89 -5.46 14.20 -29.71
N ILE A 90 -4.52 15.01 -29.20
CA ILE A 90 -4.69 15.76 -27.95
C ILE A 90 -5.81 16.80 -28.11
N ASP A 91 -5.86 17.52 -29.23
CA ASP A 91 -6.87 18.53 -29.52
C ASP A 91 -8.26 17.90 -29.61
N PHE A 92 -8.37 16.76 -30.33
CA PHE A 92 -9.59 15.97 -30.35
C PHE A 92 -10.01 15.49 -28.95
N ASP A 93 -9.06 14.98 -28.16
CA ASP A 93 -9.35 14.47 -26.81
C ASP A 93 -9.78 15.57 -25.85
N MET A 94 -9.18 16.77 -25.96
CA MET A 94 -9.57 17.94 -25.17
C MET A 94 -10.98 18.41 -25.49
N LEU A 95 -11.34 18.49 -26.78
CA LEU A 95 -12.70 18.82 -27.21
C LEU A 95 -13.71 17.79 -26.68
N ALA A 96 -13.38 16.50 -26.80
CA ALA A 96 -14.25 15.42 -26.32
C ALA A 96 -14.46 15.46 -24.79
N ILE A 97 -13.45 15.89 -24.03
CA ILE A 97 -13.54 15.98 -22.56
C ILE A 97 -14.38 17.18 -22.12
N GLN A 98 -14.46 18.27 -22.88
CA GLN A 98 -15.31 19.42 -22.51
C GLN A 98 -16.78 19.03 -22.33
N ALA A 99 -17.28 18.06 -23.11
CA ALA A 99 -18.64 17.55 -23.00
C ALA A 99 -18.89 16.58 -21.82
N LYS A 100 -17.85 16.17 -21.08
CA LYS A 100 -17.96 15.20 -19.97
C LYS A 100 -18.18 15.90 -18.62
N PRO A 101 -18.65 15.24 -17.56
CA PRO A 101 -18.75 15.86 -16.24
C PRO A 101 -17.37 16.18 -15.64
N MET A 102 -17.30 17.14 -14.71
CA MET A 102 -16.08 17.50 -13.96
C MET A 102 -15.91 16.64 -12.70
N ARG A 103 -16.13 15.33 -12.84
CA ARG A 103 -15.95 14.34 -11.78
C ARG A 103 -14.99 13.26 -12.23
N ASP A 104 -14.27 12.68 -11.28
CA ASP A 104 -13.44 11.50 -11.51
C ASP A 104 -14.20 10.23 -11.12
N ASN A 105 -13.81 9.09 -11.67
CA ASN A 105 -14.35 7.79 -11.27
C ASN A 105 -13.89 7.49 -9.82
N PRO A 106 -14.80 7.27 -8.86
CA PRO A 106 -14.45 6.95 -7.48
C PRO A 106 -13.60 5.67 -7.35
N GLU A 107 -13.71 4.72 -8.28
CA GLU A 107 -12.94 3.46 -8.25
C GLU A 107 -11.42 3.68 -8.42
N LEU A 108 -11.00 4.82 -8.99
CA LEU A 108 -9.59 5.14 -9.21
C LEU A 108 -8.96 5.86 -8.00
N LEU A 109 -9.77 6.25 -7.03
CA LEU A 109 -9.29 6.96 -5.84
C LEU A 109 -8.48 6.01 -4.96
N SER A 110 -7.36 6.51 -4.45
CA SER A 110 -6.51 5.74 -3.54
C SER A 110 -7.10 5.74 -2.13
N VAL A 111 -7.34 4.55 -1.58
CA VAL A 111 -7.67 4.38 -0.16
C VAL A 111 -6.37 4.36 0.65
N CYS A 112 -6.37 5.04 1.78
CA CYS A 112 -5.26 4.95 2.73
C CYS A 112 -5.50 3.82 3.72
N TYR A 113 -4.63 2.81 3.72
CA TYR A 113 -4.73 1.67 4.64
C TYR A 113 -4.32 1.96 6.08
N ARG A 114 -3.82 3.18 6.37
CA ARG A 114 -3.57 3.64 7.74
C ARG A 114 -4.79 4.32 8.36
N CYS A 115 -5.44 5.25 7.64
CA CYS A 115 -6.56 6.05 8.19
C CYS A 115 -7.93 5.65 7.63
N GLY A 116 -8.02 4.71 6.70
CA GLY A 116 -9.27 4.29 6.05
C GLY A 116 -9.88 5.33 5.09
N GLU A 117 -9.47 6.59 5.16
CA GLU A 117 -9.98 7.65 4.29
C GLU A 117 -9.59 7.43 2.83
N THR A 118 -10.57 7.61 1.95
CA THR A 118 -10.34 7.65 0.50
C THR A 118 -9.84 9.03 0.11
N ASN A 119 -8.65 9.11 -0.49
CA ASN A 119 -8.14 10.40 -0.96
C ASN A 119 -9.05 10.96 -2.03
N LYS A 120 -9.64 12.13 -1.76
CA LYS A 120 -10.55 12.84 -2.66
C LYS A 120 -9.83 13.48 -3.87
N SER A 121 -8.50 13.47 -3.87
CA SER A 121 -7.66 13.96 -4.96
C SER A 121 -6.78 12.83 -5.50
N LEU A 122 -6.78 12.68 -6.83
CA LEU A 122 -5.86 11.78 -7.55
C LEU A 122 -4.43 12.35 -7.67
N LEU A 123 -4.28 13.65 -7.39
CA LEU A 123 -3.02 14.37 -7.42
C LEU A 123 -2.58 14.72 -6.01
N ASN A 124 -1.34 14.38 -5.70
CA ASN A 124 -0.63 14.95 -4.57
C ASN A 124 0.70 15.49 -5.07
N MET A 125 0.89 16.81 -4.93
CA MET A 125 2.11 17.50 -5.39
C MET A 125 3.26 17.38 -4.38
N ASP A 126 2.95 16.98 -3.14
CA ASP A 126 3.91 16.84 -2.04
C ASP A 126 4.50 15.42 -1.97
N GLY A 127 4.09 14.53 -2.87
CA GLY A 127 4.60 13.17 -3.01
C GLY A 127 3.51 12.12 -3.10
N ASP A 128 3.92 10.86 -3.19
CA ASP A 128 3.00 9.72 -3.17
C ASP A 128 2.62 9.36 -1.72
N MET A 129 1.75 10.19 -1.13
CA MET A 129 1.29 10.04 0.25
C MET A 129 -0.19 10.40 0.42
N CYS A 130 -0.80 9.93 1.51
CA CYS A 130 -2.17 10.29 1.88
C CYS A 130 -2.29 11.78 2.20
N SER A 131 -3.36 12.44 1.73
CA SER A 131 -3.59 13.86 2.00
C SER A 131 -3.96 14.16 3.45
N SER A 132 -4.50 13.18 4.18
CA SER A 132 -5.02 13.36 5.54
C SER A 132 -4.01 12.96 6.61
N CYS A 133 -3.37 11.79 6.47
CA CYS A 133 -2.42 11.28 7.47
C CYS A 133 -0.97 11.24 6.97
N LEU A 134 -0.66 11.80 5.80
CA LEU A 134 0.68 11.84 5.20
C LEU A 134 1.37 10.48 5.09
N HIS A 135 0.61 9.39 5.17
CA HIS A 135 1.13 8.04 5.08
C HIS A 135 1.69 7.79 3.67
N PRO A 136 2.97 7.41 3.53
CA PRO A 136 3.56 7.15 2.23
C PRO A 136 2.92 5.90 1.62
N PHE A 137 2.48 6.00 0.37
CA PHE A 137 1.88 4.84 -0.30
C PHE A 137 2.94 3.83 -0.69
N ILE A 138 2.77 2.60 -0.21
CA ILE A 138 3.58 1.46 -0.63
C ILE A 138 2.85 0.82 -1.80
N ARG A 139 3.47 0.84 -2.98
CA ARG A 139 2.89 0.30 -4.20
C ARG A 139 3.50 -1.04 -4.57
N SER A 140 2.70 -1.87 -5.24
CA SER A 140 3.17 -3.05 -5.94
C SER A 140 4.02 -2.61 -7.14
N PHE A 141 5.24 -3.14 -7.28
CA PHE A 141 6.09 -2.81 -8.42
C PHE A 141 5.70 -3.55 -9.71
N ILE A 142 4.55 -4.25 -9.76
CA ILE A 142 4.04 -4.92 -10.97
C ILE A 142 2.82 -4.23 -11.55
N ASN A 143 1.84 -3.86 -10.76
CA ASN A 143 0.66 -3.12 -11.24
C ASN A 143 0.64 -1.64 -10.80
N PHE A 144 1.54 -1.24 -9.88
CA PHE A 144 1.57 0.08 -9.25
C PHE A 144 0.31 0.41 -8.43
N ASP A 145 -0.48 -0.59 -8.06
CA ASP A 145 -1.56 -0.43 -7.08
C ASP A 145 -1.01 -0.29 -5.67
N ILE A 146 -1.81 0.33 -4.80
CA ILE A 146 -1.43 0.60 -3.41
C ILE A 146 -1.68 -0.66 -2.61
N LEU A 147 -0.66 -1.12 -1.91
CA LEU A 147 -0.74 -2.30 -1.07
C LEU A 147 -1.21 -1.91 0.33
N PRO A 148 -1.96 -2.80 1.01
CA PRO A 148 -2.42 -2.63 2.39
C PRO A 148 -1.31 -2.75 3.43
N LEU A 149 -0.13 -2.19 3.16
CA LEU A 149 1.02 -2.25 4.05
C LEU A 149 1.13 -0.98 4.86
N VAL A 150 1.34 -1.11 6.17
CA VAL A 150 1.62 0.00 7.08
C VAL A 150 2.98 -0.22 7.73
N GLU A 151 3.88 0.76 7.57
CA GLU A 151 5.19 0.75 8.23
C GLU A 151 5.03 1.01 9.72
N PHE A 152 5.67 0.18 10.54
CA PHE A 152 5.72 0.35 11.98
C PHE A 152 7.14 0.21 12.51
N VAL A 153 7.38 0.80 13.68
CA VAL A 153 8.66 0.81 14.37
C VAL A 153 8.46 0.22 15.77
N PRO A 154 9.23 -0.81 16.16
CA PRO A 154 9.23 -1.30 17.54
C PRO A 154 9.60 -0.19 18.52
N GLU A 155 9.08 -0.25 19.75
CA GLU A 155 9.48 0.69 20.80
C GLU A 155 11.00 0.61 21.09
N ASP A 156 11.65 1.74 21.40
CA ASP A 156 13.11 1.85 21.64
C ASP A 156 13.66 0.91 22.74
N ARG A 157 12.78 0.32 23.55
CA ARG A 157 13.12 -0.66 24.59
C ARG A 157 13.40 -2.07 24.03
N ILE A 158 13.04 -2.34 22.78
CA ILE A 158 13.11 -3.66 22.15
C ILE A 158 14.25 -3.64 21.14
N SER A 159 15.20 -4.56 21.30
CA SER A 159 16.27 -4.71 20.30
C SER A 159 15.76 -5.34 19.00
N GLU A 160 16.46 -5.13 17.89
CA GLU A 160 16.08 -5.70 16.59
C GLU A 160 15.96 -7.23 16.61
N GLU A 161 16.82 -7.89 17.39
CA GLU A 161 16.85 -9.34 17.57
C GLU A 161 15.66 -9.83 18.39
N GLU A 162 15.34 -9.14 19.50
CA GLU A 162 14.15 -9.42 20.31
C GLU A 162 12.86 -9.16 19.53
N ALA A 163 12.80 -8.11 18.71
CA ALA A 163 11.64 -7.82 17.88
C ALA A 163 11.38 -8.95 16.86
N LEU A 164 12.44 -9.47 16.22
CA LEU A 164 12.36 -10.61 15.33
C LEU A 164 11.96 -11.89 16.07
N GLU A 165 12.50 -12.12 17.27
CA GLU A 165 12.11 -13.27 18.11
C GLU A 165 10.65 -13.19 18.57
N LEU A 166 10.14 -12.00 18.93
CA LEU A 166 8.75 -11.81 19.31
C LEU A 166 7.80 -12.05 18.13
N ILE A 167 8.17 -11.63 16.92
CA ILE A 167 7.40 -11.94 15.69
C ILE A 167 7.47 -13.45 15.39
N ARG A 168 8.64 -14.08 15.62
CA ARG A 168 8.81 -15.53 15.49
C ARG A 168 8.20 -16.32 16.64
N SER A 169 7.85 -15.71 17.76
CA SER A 169 7.06 -16.37 18.79
C SER A 169 5.62 -16.33 18.31
N ALA A 170 5.00 -17.49 18.10
CA ALA A 170 3.60 -17.50 17.69
C ALA A 170 2.79 -16.75 18.78
N PRO A 171 1.76 -15.96 18.41
CA PRO A 171 0.86 -15.40 19.40
C PRO A 171 0.43 -16.52 20.33
N PRO A 172 0.41 -16.31 21.66
CA PRO A 172 -0.12 -17.31 22.57
C PRO A 172 -1.49 -17.67 22.03
N ALA A 173 -1.67 -18.94 21.67
CA ALA A 173 -2.94 -19.44 21.18
C ALA A 173 -3.99 -18.82 22.07
N ALA A 174 -4.91 -18.05 21.48
CA ALA A 174 -6.11 -17.64 22.17
C ALA A 174 -6.60 -18.92 22.83
N SER A 175 -6.47 -18.97 24.15
CA SER A 175 -6.74 -20.18 24.88
C SER A 175 -8.14 -20.59 24.48
N ASP A 176 -8.30 -21.81 23.98
CA ASP A 176 -9.55 -22.55 23.89
C ASP A 176 -10.22 -22.54 25.27
N ARG A 177 -10.81 -21.39 25.63
CA ARG A 177 -11.53 -21.18 26.87
C ARG A 177 -12.99 -21.12 26.51
N ALA A 178 -13.58 -22.29 26.69
CA ALA A 178 -14.97 -22.66 26.55
C ALA A 178 -15.40 -22.74 25.08
N SER A 179 -15.53 -23.93 24.49
CA SER A 179 -16.64 -24.84 24.83
C SER A 179 -17.87 -24.03 25.27
N HIS A 180 -18.31 -23.09 24.44
CA HIS A 180 -19.70 -22.62 24.51
C HIS A 180 -20.54 -23.80 24.03
N ASP A 181 -20.82 -24.69 24.98
CA ASP A 181 -21.87 -25.68 24.92
C ASP A 181 -23.08 -24.98 24.31
N SER A 182 -23.27 -25.22 23.01
CA SER A 182 -24.47 -24.76 22.31
C SER A 182 -25.56 -25.49 23.04
N LYS A 183 -26.23 -24.80 23.97
CA LYS A 183 -27.24 -25.37 24.85
C LYS A 183 -28.46 -25.70 24.01
N TRP A 184 -28.33 -26.76 23.21
CA TRP A 184 -29.39 -27.42 22.49
C TRP A 184 -30.33 -27.98 23.55
N HIS A 185 -31.46 -27.31 23.75
CA HIS A 185 -32.45 -27.76 24.70
C HIS A 185 -33.39 -28.75 23.99
N GLU A 186 -33.02 -30.03 24.00
CA GLU A 186 -33.88 -31.10 23.51
C GLU A 186 -34.92 -31.39 24.60
N THR A 187 -36.20 -31.21 24.27
CA THR A 187 -37.29 -31.56 25.19
C THR A 187 -38.06 -32.72 24.57
N ARG A 188 -37.87 -33.92 25.12
CA ARG A 188 -38.58 -35.13 24.69
C ARG A 188 -39.92 -35.23 25.42
N GLY A 189 -41.01 -35.22 24.65
CA GLY A 189 -42.36 -35.51 25.12
C GLY A 189 -42.92 -36.74 24.40
N ASP A 190 -43.73 -37.54 25.10
CA ASP A 190 -44.28 -38.82 24.62
C ASP A 190 -45.30 -38.63 23.48
N GLY A 191 -44.78 -38.37 22.28
CA GLY A 191 -45.56 -38.20 21.05
C GLY A 191 -44.93 -37.31 19.97
N ALA A 192 -43.95 -36.44 20.29
CA ALA A 192 -43.16 -35.70 19.31
C ALA A 192 -41.94 -34.99 19.97
N ASP A 193 -40.77 -35.09 19.34
CA ASP A 193 -39.55 -34.38 19.75
C ASP A 193 -39.53 -32.96 19.15
N PHE A 194 -39.31 -31.94 20.00
CA PHE A 194 -39.19 -30.53 19.60
C PHE A 194 -37.76 -30.03 19.81
N LEU A 195 -37.16 -29.47 18.74
CA LEU A 195 -35.86 -28.79 18.78
C LEU A 195 -36.09 -27.28 18.65
N THR A 196 -35.78 -26.54 19.71
CA THR A 196 -35.92 -25.08 19.75
C THR A 196 -34.54 -24.42 19.65
N LEU A 197 -34.31 -23.68 18.57
CA LEU A 197 -33.15 -22.79 18.44
C LEU A 197 -33.44 -21.52 19.25
N GLY A 198 -32.58 -21.17 20.21
CA GLY A 198 -32.70 -19.90 20.93
C GLY A 198 -32.40 -18.75 19.98
N GLU A 199 -33.43 -17.97 19.63
CA GLU A 199 -33.30 -16.76 18.84
C GLU A 199 -33.03 -15.59 19.79
N ASP A 200 -31.80 -15.07 19.78
CA ASP A 200 -31.41 -13.90 20.56
C ASP A 200 -32.05 -12.64 19.98
N GLY A 201 -33.30 -12.41 20.37
CA GLY A 201 -34.03 -11.19 20.10
C GLY A 201 -33.50 -10.01 20.92
N LYS A 202 -32.79 -9.08 20.26
CA LYS A 202 -32.72 -7.66 20.68
C LYS A 202 -32.78 -6.74 19.47
N SER A 203 -34.00 -6.50 18.99
CA SER A 203 -34.38 -5.29 18.26
C SER A 203 -35.23 -4.43 19.19
N GLY A 204 -34.80 -3.20 19.49
CA GLY A 204 -35.52 -2.27 20.36
C GLY A 204 -34.65 -1.11 20.85
N VAL A 205 -34.80 0.04 20.20
CA VAL A 205 -34.12 1.32 20.44
C VAL A 205 -34.43 1.90 21.84
N THR A 206 -33.40 2.19 22.65
CA THR A 206 -33.25 3.38 23.51
C THR A 206 -31.77 3.55 23.89
N GLY A 207 -31.32 4.81 23.98
CA GLY A 207 -29.90 5.17 23.89
C GLY A 207 -29.05 5.08 25.15
N ILE A 208 -27.79 5.44 24.90
CA ILE A 208 -26.74 5.93 25.80
C ILE A 208 -25.94 4.85 26.57
N HIS A 209 -24.67 4.74 26.14
CA HIS A 209 -23.53 4.04 26.73
C HIS A 209 -23.47 2.52 26.54
N GLY A 210 -23.25 2.11 25.29
CA GLY A 210 -22.71 0.79 24.96
C GLY A 210 -21.19 0.78 25.14
N ALA A 211 -20.72 -0.04 26.09
CA ALA A 211 -19.33 -0.39 26.25
C ALA A 211 -18.80 -1.01 24.96
N VAL A 212 -17.64 -0.51 24.53
CA VAL A 212 -16.91 -0.95 23.35
C VAL A 212 -16.45 -2.38 23.61
N ASP A 213 -16.90 -3.31 22.78
CA ASP A 213 -16.31 -4.65 22.70
C ASP A 213 -14.82 -4.47 22.32
N ASP A 214 -13.91 -4.88 23.20
CA ASP A 214 -12.46 -4.67 23.15
C ASP A 214 -11.78 -5.60 22.11
N SER A 215 -12.49 -5.90 21.02
CA SER A 215 -12.05 -6.73 19.89
C SER A 215 -11.41 -5.91 18.77
N THR A 216 -11.07 -4.64 19.03
CA THR A 216 -10.20 -3.89 18.11
C THR A 216 -8.77 -4.40 18.26
N ASP A 217 -8.20 -4.97 17.19
CA ASP A 217 -6.82 -5.43 17.15
C ASP A 217 -5.87 -4.45 17.86
N LEU A 218 -4.99 -4.96 18.74
CA LEU A 218 -4.01 -4.15 19.47
C LEU A 218 -3.19 -3.23 18.55
N PHE A 219 -2.96 -3.67 17.32
CA PHE A 219 -2.30 -2.86 16.29
C PHE A 219 -3.15 -1.66 15.83
N SER A 220 -4.46 -1.81 15.69
CA SER A 220 -5.38 -0.73 15.35
C SER A 220 -5.40 0.35 16.44
N GLN A 221 -5.27 -0.05 17.71
CA GLN A 221 -5.11 0.89 18.83
C GLN A 221 -3.79 1.70 18.72
N CYS A 222 -2.68 1.05 18.33
CA CYS A 222 -1.42 1.72 18.06
C CYS A 222 -1.52 2.70 16.86
N VAL A 223 -2.24 2.32 15.81
CA VAL A 223 -2.48 3.17 14.64
C VAL A 223 -3.26 4.44 15.05
N ASN A 224 -4.35 4.29 15.81
CA ASN A 224 -5.15 5.41 16.29
C ASN A 224 -4.32 6.33 17.19
N SER A 225 -3.56 5.76 18.13
CA SER A 225 -2.63 6.53 18.98
C SER A 225 -1.60 7.32 18.17
N ALA A 226 -1.13 6.77 17.04
CA ALA A 226 -0.20 7.45 16.15
C ALA A 226 -0.87 8.54 15.30
N LEU A 227 -2.17 8.38 14.98
CA LEU A 227 -2.96 9.42 14.31
C LEU A 227 -3.23 10.59 15.26
N ASP A 228 -3.59 10.33 16.51
CA ASP A 228 -3.81 11.37 17.53
C ASP A 228 -2.55 12.19 17.78
N LYS A 229 -1.38 11.54 17.89
CA LYS A 229 -0.08 12.22 18.00
C LYS A 229 0.24 13.10 16.79
N GLN A 230 -0.27 12.72 15.62
CA GLN A 230 -0.04 13.42 14.37
C GLN A 230 -0.98 14.62 14.19
N GLU A 231 -2.14 14.69 14.84
CA GLU A 231 -2.97 15.90 14.82
C GLU A 231 -2.21 17.13 15.35
N TYR A 232 -1.30 16.92 16.30
CA TYR A 232 -0.46 17.97 16.88
C TYR A 232 0.81 18.25 16.07
N THR A 233 1.22 17.32 15.21
CA THR A 233 2.48 17.40 14.46
C THR A 233 2.18 17.34 12.97
N ASN A 234 2.35 18.45 12.25
CA ASN A 234 2.13 18.51 10.79
C ASN A 234 3.20 17.73 9.97
N ARG A 235 3.68 16.60 10.49
CA ARG A 235 4.67 15.69 9.92
C ARG A 235 4.22 14.26 10.17
N TYR A 236 4.56 13.37 9.25
CA TYR A 236 4.25 11.94 9.36
C TYR A 236 4.91 11.32 10.61
N CYS A 237 4.10 10.72 11.47
CA CYS A 237 4.55 9.95 12.63
C CYS A 237 4.39 8.45 12.34
N PRO A 238 5.46 7.64 12.37
CA PRO A 238 5.36 6.20 12.19
C PRO A 238 4.58 5.56 13.35
N VAL A 239 3.95 4.41 13.10
CA VAL A 239 3.24 3.64 14.13
C VAL A 239 4.28 3.00 15.04
N VAL A 240 4.26 3.33 16.33
CA VAL A 240 5.13 2.71 17.34
C VAL A 240 4.37 1.55 17.97
N VAL A 241 5.03 0.40 18.08
CA VAL A 241 4.42 -0.86 18.48
C VAL A 241 5.14 -1.44 19.70
N ASP A 242 4.37 -1.72 20.75
CA ASP A 242 4.87 -2.31 22.00
C ASP A 242 5.08 -3.82 21.87
N ALA A 243 5.88 -4.41 22.76
CA ALA A 243 6.19 -5.85 22.76
C ALA A 243 4.93 -6.75 22.80
N ARG A 244 3.88 -6.31 23.50
CA ARG A 244 2.60 -7.01 23.57
C ARG A 244 1.91 -7.05 22.21
N THR A 245 1.92 -5.92 21.51
CA THR A 245 1.34 -5.81 20.18
C THR A 245 2.15 -6.62 19.18
N LEU A 246 3.49 -6.60 19.25
CA LEU A 246 4.35 -7.47 18.40
C LEU A 246 4.04 -8.96 18.57
N THR A 247 3.83 -9.41 19.80
CA THR A 247 3.50 -10.82 20.09
C THR A 247 2.10 -11.20 19.56
N SER A 248 1.17 -10.23 19.49
CA SER A 248 -0.17 -10.46 18.96
C SER A 248 -0.24 -10.52 17.43
N LEU A 249 0.81 -10.10 16.73
CA LEU A 249 0.83 -10.08 15.28
C LEU A 249 0.99 -11.50 14.72
N ARG A 250 0.17 -11.81 13.72
CA ARG A 250 0.32 -13.04 12.95
C ARG A 250 1.52 -12.91 12.02
N ARG A 251 2.32 -13.97 11.91
CA ARG A 251 3.52 -13.98 11.05
C ARG A 251 3.17 -13.65 9.62
N ASP A 252 2.14 -14.31 9.07
CA ASP A 252 1.67 -14.15 7.68
C ASP A 252 1.33 -12.70 7.29
N GLU A 253 1.12 -11.82 8.26
CA GLU A 253 0.76 -10.42 8.05
C GLU A 253 1.95 -9.46 8.24
N VAL A 254 3.11 -9.94 8.68
CA VAL A 254 4.29 -9.11 8.97
C VAL A 254 5.42 -9.37 7.98
N PHE A 255 5.83 -8.30 7.31
CA PHE A 255 6.95 -8.30 6.38
C PHE A 255 8.11 -7.49 6.93
N VAL A 256 9.31 -8.05 6.83
CA VAL A 256 10.54 -7.40 7.27
C VAL A 256 11.47 -7.23 6.09
N THR A 257 11.81 -5.98 5.77
CA THR A 257 12.76 -5.66 4.72
C THR A 257 14.14 -5.36 5.31
N ARG A 258 15.18 -6.05 4.83
CA ARG A 258 16.57 -5.70 5.11
C ARG A 258 17.11 -4.81 4.00
N MET A 259 17.07 -3.50 4.21
CA MET A 259 17.62 -2.57 3.22
C MET A 259 19.10 -2.30 3.54
N ALA A 260 20.00 -2.77 2.67
CA ALA A 260 21.40 -2.36 2.71
C ALA A 260 21.48 -0.87 2.33
N VAL A 261 21.68 0.01 3.32
CA VAL A 261 21.89 1.44 3.08
C VAL A 261 23.34 1.65 2.68
N PRO A 262 23.64 2.25 1.51
CA PRO A 262 24.99 2.69 1.19
C PRO A 262 25.42 3.78 2.21
N PRO A 263 26.66 3.74 2.72
CA PRO A 263 27.11 4.57 3.84
C PRO A 263 26.99 6.09 3.61
N GLU A 264 26.86 6.56 2.36
CA GLU A 264 26.82 7.99 2.01
C GLU A 264 25.49 8.70 2.29
N ARG A 265 24.38 7.99 2.53
CA ARG A 265 23.04 8.58 2.75
C ARG A 265 22.49 8.41 4.16
N ALA A 266 23.33 8.02 5.12
CA ALA A 266 22.92 7.80 6.49
C ALA A 266 22.49 9.07 7.24
N GLY A 267 22.83 10.26 6.75
CA GLY A 267 22.65 11.56 7.43
C GLY A 267 21.31 12.27 7.23
N ASP A 268 20.54 11.99 6.17
CA ASP A 268 19.41 12.86 5.76
C ASP A 268 18.01 12.31 6.10
N VAL A 269 17.91 11.26 6.91
CA VAL A 269 16.62 10.69 7.34
C VAL A 269 16.62 10.56 8.86
N LEU A 270 15.52 10.99 9.49
CA LEU A 270 15.20 10.94 10.92
C LEU A 270 15.85 9.77 11.70
N PRO A 271 16.18 9.97 12.98
CA PRO A 271 16.97 9.01 13.74
C PRO A 271 16.13 7.76 13.97
N ALA A 272 16.55 6.65 13.37
CA ALA A 272 16.14 5.31 13.76
C ALA A 272 17.41 4.49 13.94
N VAL A 273 17.55 4.00 15.16
CA VAL A 273 18.71 3.39 15.80
C VAL A 273 19.32 2.32 14.90
N GLY A 274 20.55 2.53 14.43
CA GLY A 274 21.35 1.51 13.78
C GLY A 274 22.42 1.02 14.75
N GLY A 275 22.30 -0.20 15.24
CA GLY A 275 23.33 -0.86 16.04
C GLY A 275 24.51 -1.31 15.16
N LYS A 276 25.74 -1.07 15.61
CA LYS A 276 26.92 -1.71 15.02
C LYS A 276 26.99 -3.16 15.48
N GLY A 277 26.72 -4.11 14.58
CA GLY A 277 27.02 -5.52 14.80
C GLY A 277 28.52 -5.77 14.95
N LYS A 278 28.90 -6.76 15.78
CA LYS A 278 30.29 -7.08 16.15
C LYS A 278 31.13 -7.77 15.05
N ASP A 279 30.54 -8.10 13.90
CA ASP A 279 31.21 -8.91 12.87
C ASP A 279 31.56 -8.14 11.57
N GLY A 280 31.52 -6.80 11.57
CA GLY A 280 31.87 -6.02 10.38
C GLY A 280 30.92 -6.17 9.19
N ALA A 281 29.87 -6.99 9.31
CA ALA A 281 28.72 -6.99 8.41
C ALA A 281 27.81 -5.82 8.77
N PHE A 282 27.63 -4.89 7.82
CA PHE A 282 26.66 -3.80 7.96
C PHE A 282 25.27 -4.40 8.18
N ILE A 283 24.73 -4.23 9.39
CA ILE A 283 23.32 -4.53 9.67
C ILE A 283 22.51 -3.51 8.85
N GLY A 284 21.96 -3.97 7.73
CA GLY A 284 21.03 -3.18 6.93
C GLY A 284 19.85 -2.78 7.80
N ARG A 285 19.35 -1.56 7.65
CA ARG A 285 18.23 -1.05 8.45
C ARG A 285 17.02 -1.96 8.24
N LEU A 286 16.53 -2.58 9.32
CA LEU A 286 15.29 -3.36 9.31
C LEU A 286 14.11 -2.39 9.27
N ARG A 287 13.15 -2.66 8.38
CA ARG A 287 11.86 -1.98 8.38
C ARG A 287 10.77 -3.02 8.46
N TYR A 288 9.78 -2.74 9.31
CA TYR A 288 8.67 -3.64 9.57
C TYR A 288 7.41 -3.08 8.91
N TYR A 289 6.69 -3.95 8.22
CA TYR A 289 5.44 -3.63 7.55
C TYR A 289 4.39 -4.63 8.00
N LYS A 290 3.21 -4.13 8.40
CA LYS A 290 2.04 -4.97 8.65
C LYS A 290 1.08 -4.88 7.47
N ASN A 291 0.61 -6.02 6.98
CA ASN A 291 -0.53 -6.13 6.09
C ASN A 291 -1.83 -5.92 6.88
N MET A 292 -2.57 -4.87 6.54
CA MET A 292 -3.84 -4.52 7.17
C MET A 292 -5.02 -5.31 6.61
N LEU A 293 -4.85 -6.02 5.49
CA LEU A 293 -5.89 -6.81 4.85
C LEU A 293 -5.37 -8.22 4.55
N ALA A 294 -5.66 -9.16 5.45
CA ALA A 294 -5.27 -10.57 5.32
C ALA A 294 -5.77 -11.23 4.02
N GLY A 295 -6.84 -10.72 3.41
CA GLY A 295 -7.36 -11.21 2.13
C GLY A 295 -6.57 -10.79 0.89
N ILE A 296 -5.62 -9.84 1.03
CA ILE A 296 -4.72 -9.44 -0.06
C ILE A 296 -3.34 -10.01 0.22
N HIS A 297 -2.97 -11.01 -0.55
CA HIS A 297 -1.66 -11.63 -0.43
C HIS A 297 -0.57 -10.78 -1.11
N VAL A 298 0.53 -10.58 -0.38
CA VAL A 298 1.63 -9.71 -0.78
C VAL A 298 2.94 -10.48 -0.71
N ALA A 299 3.75 -10.37 -1.75
CA ALA A 299 5.11 -10.91 -1.79
C ALA A 299 6.15 -9.80 -1.62
N LEU A 300 7.25 -10.12 -0.94
CA LEU A 300 8.39 -9.24 -0.75
C LEU A 300 9.63 -9.85 -1.41
N SER A 301 10.29 -9.08 -2.28
CA SER A 301 11.62 -9.43 -2.77
C SER A 301 12.70 -8.85 -1.85
N GLN A 302 13.41 -9.70 -1.10
CA GLN A 302 14.47 -9.27 -0.18
C GLN A 302 15.62 -8.51 -0.86
N PRO A 303 16.11 -8.90 -2.06
CA PRO A 303 17.21 -8.20 -2.72
C PRO A 303 16.90 -6.75 -3.10
N CYS A 304 15.64 -6.41 -3.35
CA CYS A 304 15.24 -5.03 -3.71
C CYS A 304 14.37 -4.33 -2.67
N GLY A 305 13.92 -5.02 -1.63
CA GLY A 305 13.01 -4.48 -0.63
C GLY A 305 11.69 -3.97 -1.23
N ARG A 306 11.24 -4.56 -2.34
CA ARG A 306 10.03 -4.13 -3.07
C ARG A 306 8.92 -5.16 -2.91
N PHE A 307 7.72 -4.63 -2.74
CA PHE A 307 6.50 -5.41 -2.59
C PHE A 307 5.77 -5.54 -3.93
N ALA A 308 5.02 -6.61 -4.07
CA ALA A 308 4.09 -6.87 -5.16
C ALA A 308 2.94 -7.76 -4.66
N HIS A 309 1.84 -7.86 -5.40
CA HIS A 309 0.86 -8.91 -5.13
C HIS A 309 1.49 -10.27 -5.39
N GLU A 310 1.18 -11.25 -4.54
CA GLU A 310 1.81 -12.59 -4.59
C GLU A 310 1.62 -13.25 -5.97
N GLU A 311 0.38 -13.36 -6.45
CA GLU A 311 0.06 -13.96 -7.75
C GLU A 311 0.78 -13.29 -8.93
N GLU A 312 0.81 -11.96 -8.95
CA GLU A 312 1.48 -11.20 -10.00
C GLU A 312 3.00 -11.40 -9.95
N PHE A 313 3.55 -11.49 -8.74
CA PHE A 313 4.98 -11.68 -8.52
C PHE A 313 5.43 -13.07 -8.94
N GLU A 314 4.68 -14.11 -8.58
CA GLU A 314 4.93 -15.47 -9.02
C GLU A 314 4.87 -15.58 -10.54
N TYR A 315 3.83 -15.01 -11.17
CA TYR A 315 3.71 -15.02 -12.62
C TYR A 315 4.89 -14.31 -13.31
N ALA A 316 5.27 -13.13 -12.81
CA ALA A 316 6.41 -12.39 -13.35
C ALA A 316 7.72 -13.14 -13.14
N TYR A 317 7.89 -13.77 -11.98
CA TYR A 317 9.06 -14.57 -11.65
C TYR A 317 9.20 -15.79 -12.55
N LEU A 318 8.11 -16.52 -12.79
CA LEU A 318 8.07 -17.66 -13.71
C LEU A 318 8.38 -17.25 -15.15
N LYS A 319 7.90 -16.07 -15.58
CA LYS A 319 8.13 -15.56 -16.93
C LYS A 319 9.57 -15.10 -17.18
N GLU A 320 10.16 -14.38 -16.23
CA GLU A 320 11.48 -13.75 -16.40
C GLU A 320 12.63 -14.58 -15.78
N GLY A 321 12.31 -15.58 -14.95
CA GLY A 321 13.29 -16.42 -14.26
C GLY A 321 14.13 -15.66 -13.22
N GLY A 322 13.60 -14.56 -12.68
CA GLY A 322 14.27 -13.62 -11.77
C GLY A 322 13.31 -12.56 -11.25
N CYS A 323 13.69 -11.82 -10.20
CA CYS A 323 12.85 -10.74 -9.68
C CYS A 323 12.59 -9.67 -10.77
N PRO A 324 11.34 -9.24 -11.02
CA PRO A 324 11.01 -8.28 -12.07
C PRO A 324 11.66 -6.90 -11.90
N PHE A 325 12.14 -6.58 -10.69
CA PHE A 325 12.81 -5.32 -10.39
C PHE A 325 14.33 -5.45 -10.30
N SER A 326 14.86 -6.39 -9.49
CA SER A 326 16.31 -6.56 -9.32
C SER A 326 16.96 -7.49 -10.34
N ARG A 327 16.17 -8.30 -11.05
CA ARG A 327 16.62 -9.36 -11.98
C ARG A 327 17.50 -10.43 -11.32
N VAL A 328 17.53 -10.46 -9.99
CA VAL A 328 18.26 -11.46 -9.21
C VAL A 328 17.41 -12.73 -9.11
N LYS A 329 18.05 -13.89 -9.23
CA LYS A 329 17.42 -15.21 -9.15
C LYS A 329 17.22 -15.69 -7.71
N ASP A 330 18.13 -15.31 -6.80
CA ASP A 330 18.00 -15.58 -5.36
C ASP A 330 17.18 -14.48 -4.71
N LEU A 331 15.92 -14.78 -4.38
CA LEU A 331 14.99 -13.82 -3.79
C LEU A 331 15.04 -13.75 -2.26
N GLY A 332 15.87 -14.58 -1.63
CA GLY A 332 15.84 -14.78 -0.18
C GLY A 332 14.51 -15.40 0.28
N ASP A 333 14.29 -15.44 1.59
CA ASP A 333 13.03 -15.94 2.17
C ASP A 333 11.85 -15.10 1.63
N TYR A 334 11.01 -15.75 0.83
CA TYR A 334 9.87 -15.20 0.10
C TYR A 334 8.67 -14.86 0.99
N SER A 335 8.71 -15.25 2.26
CA SER A 335 7.59 -15.21 3.18
C SER A 335 7.83 -14.24 4.32
N SER A 336 6.72 -13.86 4.96
CA SER A 336 6.70 -13.45 6.36
C SER A 336 7.72 -14.20 7.20
N VAL A 337 8.36 -13.48 8.13
CA VAL A 337 9.46 -13.96 8.99
C VAL A 337 9.14 -15.24 9.76
#